data_AF-A0A537G3A5-F1
#
_entry.id   AF-A0A537G3A5-F1
#
_cell.length_a   1.000
_cell.length_b   1.000
_cell.length_c   1.000
_cell.angle_alpha   90.00
_cell.angle_beta   90.00
_cell.angle_gamma   90.00
#
_symmetry.space_group_name_H-M   'P 1'
#
loop_
_entity.id
_entity.type
_entity.pdbx_description
1 polymer ?
#
loop_
_entity_poly.entity_id
_entity_poly.type
_entity_poly.pdbx_seq_one_letter_code
_entity_poly.pdbx_strand_id
1 'polypeptide(L)'
;MKDALVVAGRRYGSRLLVGTGKYRDFAETRAAVEASGAEIVTVAIRRTNIGQNRNEPSLLEALPPSKYTYLPNTAGCYNAADAVRTLRLA
;
A
#
# COMPACT_ATOMS: atom_id res chain seq x y z
N MET A 1 -2.01 -10.70 26.74
CA MET A 1 -1.46 -9.58 25.95
C MET A 1 -1.70 -9.91 24.48
N LYS A 2 -2.26 -9.00 23.66
CA LYS A 2 -2.34 -9.23 22.20
C LYS A 2 -0.91 -9.15 21.64
N ASP A 3 -0.49 -10.20 20.94
CA ASP A 3 0.81 -10.30 20.30
C ASP A 3 0.87 -9.38 19.08
N ALA A 4 1.44 -8.18 19.27
CA ALA A 4 1.49 -7.14 18.25
C ALA A 4 2.66 -7.35 17.28
N LEU A 5 2.46 -7.01 16.00
CA LEU A 5 3.55 -6.88 15.04
C LEU A 5 4.28 -5.56 15.30
N VAL A 6 5.60 -5.59 15.47
CA VAL A 6 6.42 -4.37 15.62
C VAL A 6 7.38 -4.26 14.43
N VAL A 7 7.26 -3.18 13.67
CA VAL A 7 8.12 -2.89 12.50
C VAL A 7 8.63 -1.46 12.64
N ALA A 8 9.95 -1.28 12.61
CA ALA A 8 10.60 0.02 12.76
C ALA A 8 10.08 0.84 13.96
N GLY A 9 9.85 0.18 15.10
CA GLY A 9 9.34 0.80 16.34
C GLY A 9 7.84 1.09 16.36
N ARG A 10 7.12 0.93 15.25
CA ARG A 10 5.65 1.08 15.17
C ARG A 10 4.97 -0.25 15.48
N ARG A 11 3.93 -0.22 16.32
CA ARG A 11 3.13 -1.39 16.69
C ARG A 11 1.87 -1.47 15.83
N TYR A 12 1.57 -2.67 15.34
CA TYR A 12 0.39 -2.99 14.55
C TYR A 12 -0.41 -4.10 15.23
N GLY A 13 -1.74 -3.98 15.20
CA GLY A 13 -2.64 -4.98 15.74
C GLY A 13 -2.81 -6.19 14.82
N SER A 14 -2.72 -5.96 13.51
CA SER A 14 -2.75 -6.99 12.48
C SER A 14 -1.36 -7.45 12.05
N ARG A 15 -1.20 -8.77 11.86
CA ARG A 15 -0.02 -9.41 11.25
C ARG A 15 -0.19 -9.65 9.74
N LEU A 16 -1.35 -9.29 9.19
CA LEU A 16 -1.66 -9.45 7.77
C LEU A 16 -1.37 -8.14 7.02
N LEU A 17 -0.48 -8.24 6.02
CA LEU A 17 -0.17 -7.19 5.06
C LEU A 17 -0.89 -7.52 3.76
N VAL A 18 -1.50 -6.51 3.11
CA VAL A 18 -2.29 -6.73 1.89
C VAL A 18 -1.76 -5.89 0.73
N GLY A 19 -1.66 -6.48 -0.46
CA GLY A 19 -1.33 -5.77 -1.70
C GLY A 19 -2.57 -5.25 -2.41
N THR A 20 -2.45 -4.12 -3.13
CA THR A 20 -3.61 -3.39 -3.70
C THR A 20 -3.73 -3.48 -5.22
N GLY A 21 -2.82 -4.17 -5.92
CA GLY A 21 -2.66 -4.03 -7.37
C GLY A 21 -3.49 -4.96 -8.27
N LYS A 22 -4.38 -5.81 -7.74
CA LYS A 22 -5.09 -6.86 -8.53
C LYS A 22 -6.60 -6.93 -8.32
N TYR A 23 -7.19 -6.00 -7.58
CA TYR A 23 -8.64 -5.92 -7.45
C TYR A 23 -9.26 -5.35 -8.73
N ARG A 24 -10.55 -5.63 -8.94
CA ARG A 24 -11.34 -5.14 -10.08
C ARG A 24 -11.37 -3.62 -10.13
N ASP A 25 -11.56 -2.99 -8.97
CA ASP A 25 -11.63 -1.54 -8.81
C ASP A 25 -11.27 -1.13 -7.37
N PHE A 26 -11.28 0.18 -7.10
CA PHE A 26 -10.95 0.72 -5.79
C PHE A 26 -12.05 0.54 -4.74
N ALA A 27 -13.31 0.33 -5.14
CA ALA A 27 -14.36 -0.01 -4.19
C ALA A 27 -14.16 -1.43 -3.64
N GLU A 28 -13.85 -2.39 -4.51
CA GLU A 28 -13.47 -3.75 -4.12
C GLU A 28 -12.18 -3.76 -3.31
N THR A 29 -11.17 -2.96 -3.71
CA THR A 29 -9.92 -2.81 -2.96
C THR A 29 -10.20 -2.36 -1.52
N ARG A 30 -11.01 -1.31 -1.35
CA ARG A 30 -11.38 -0.80 -0.02
C ARG A 30 -12.11 -1.85 0.81
N ALA A 31 -13.14 -2.47 0.24
CA ALA A 31 -13.94 -3.48 0.93
C ALA A 31 -13.08 -4.67 1.38
N ALA A 32 -12.19 -5.16 0.52
CA ALA A 32 -11.30 -6.27 0.83
C ALA A 32 -10.28 -5.92 1.92
N VAL A 33 -9.65 -4.74 1.84
CA VAL A 33 -8.69 -4.29 2.86
C VAL A 33 -9.38 -4.07 4.20
N GLU A 34 -10.55 -3.45 4.23
CA GLU A 34 -11.33 -3.26 5.45
C GLU A 34 -11.73 -4.60 6.09
N ALA A 35 -12.25 -5.54 5.30
CA ALA A 35 -12.63 -6.87 5.78
C ALA A 35 -11.42 -7.67 6.29
N SER A 36 -10.24 -7.48 5.71
CA SER A 36 -9.01 -8.18 6.13
C SER A 36 -8.46 -7.70 7.48
N GLY A 37 -8.85 -6.51 7.94
CA GLY A 37 -8.27 -5.87 9.12
C GLY A 37 -6.78 -5.50 8.96
N ALA A 38 -6.26 -5.43 7.73
CA ALA A 38 -4.89 -5.03 7.48
C ALA A 38 -4.66 -3.56 7.82
N GLU A 39 -3.54 -3.28 8.50
CA GLU A 39 -3.11 -1.93 8.86
C GLU A 39 -1.98 -1.43 7.95
N ILE A 40 -1.30 -2.36 7.26
CA ILE A 40 -0.23 -2.07 6.30
C ILE A 40 -0.66 -2.56 4.93
N VAL A 41 -0.61 -1.66 3.95
CA VAL A 41 -0.95 -1.97 2.55
C VAL A 41 0.24 -1.73 1.64
N THR A 42 0.54 -2.70 0.76
CA THR A 42 1.67 -2.58 -0.17
C THR A 42 1.22 -2.00 -1.50
N VAL A 43 2.01 -1.07 -2.04
CA VAL A 43 1.69 -0.39 -3.31
C VAL A 43 2.87 -0.41 -4.28
N ALA A 44 2.58 -0.66 -5.56
CA ALA A 44 3.56 -0.56 -6.63
C ALA A 44 3.51 0.86 -7.23
N ILE A 45 4.48 1.70 -6.88
CA ILE A 45 4.50 3.14 -7.24
C ILE A 45 4.37 3.40 -8.75
N ARG A 46 4.92 2.50 -9.58
CA ARG A 46 4.90 2.65 -11.05
C ARG A 46 3.59 2.23 -11.72
N ARG A 47 2.69 1.55 -11.00
CA ARG A 47 1.53 0.87 -11.59
C ARG A 47 0.19 1.31 -11.02
N THR A 48 0.19 2.04 -9.91
CA THR A 48 -1.04 2.45 -9.22
C THR A 48 -1.11 3.97 -9.17
N ASN A 49 -2.27 4.54 -9.50
CA ASN A 49 -2.51 5.95 -9.25
C ASN A 49 -2.61 6.17 -7.74
N ILE A 50 -1.66 6.92 -7.21
CA ILE A 50 -1.60 7.40 -5.82
C ILE A 50 -1.72 8.93 -5.76
N GLY A 51 -2.35 9.53 -6.77
CA GLY A 51 -2.56 10.99 -6.84
C GLY A 51 -1.67 11.71 -7.84
N GLN A 52 -0.79 11.00 -8.55
CA GLN A 52 -0.03 11.60 -9.66
C GLN A 52 -0.93 12.01 -10.83
N ASN A 53 -2.05 11.31 -11.04
CA ASN A 53 -3.05 11.63 -12.06
C ASN A 53 -4.32 12.16 -11.38
N ARG A 54 -4.49 13.49 -11.34
CA ARG A 54 -5.60 14.15 -10.62
C ARG A 54 -6.99 13.87 -11.17
N ASN A 55 -7.10 13.49 -12.45
CA ASN A 55 -8.37 13.26 -13.13
C ASN A 55 -8.79 11.78 -13.12
N GLU A 56 -8.02 10.92 -12.46
CA GLU A 56 -8.27 9.49 -12.35
C GLU A 56 -8.49 9.12 -10.88
N PRO A 57 -9.30 8.08 -10.59
CA PRO A 57 -9.43 7.57 -9.23
C PRO A 57 -8.05 7.27 -8.62
N SER A 58 -7.90 7.52 -7.32
CA SER A 58 -6.63 7.31 -6.61
C SER A 58 -6.79 6.28 -5.49
N LEU A 59 -5.76 5.44 -5.31
CA LEU A 59 -5.70 4.52 -4.18
C LEU A 59 -5.74 5.28 -2.84
N LEU A 60 -5.18 6.49 -2.78
CA LEU A 60 -5.18 7.32 -1.56
C LEU A 60 -6.60 7.73 -1.15
N GLU A 61 -7.55 7.84 -2.09
CA GLU A 61 -8.95 8.15 -1.80
C GLU A 61 -9.66 6.93 -1.23
N ALA A 62 -9.37 5.74 -1.77
CA ALA A 62 -9.95 4.48 -1.33
C ALA A 62 -9.39 4.00 0.01
N LEU A 63 -8.09 4.20 0.23
CA LEU A 63 -7.35 3.79 1.43
C LEU A 63 -6.59 4.99 1.99
N PRO A 64 -7.20 5.86 2.80
CA PRO A 64 -6.54 7.08 3.25
C PRO A 64 -5.31 6.80 4.14
N PRO A 65 -4.19 7.51 3.96
CA PRO A 65 -2.99 7.37 4.80
C PRO A 65 -3.20 7.63 6.29
N SER A 66 -4.30 8.30 6.66
CA SER A 66 -4.70 8.50 8.06
C SER A 66 -5.13 7.19 8.74
N LYS A 67 -5.51 6.16 7.97
CA LYS A 67 -5.96 4.85 8.47
C LYS A 67 -4.96 3.73 8.20
N TYR A 68 -4.15 3.84 7.14
CA TYR A 68 -3.26 2.77 6.70
C TYR A 68 -1.81 3.22 6.63
N THR A 69 -0.89 2.34 7.02
CA THR A 69 0.53 2.49 6.67
C THR A 69 0.74 1.99 5.25
N TYR A 70 1.26 2.87 4.39
CA TYR A 70 1.68 2.50 3.05
C TYR A 70 3.08 1.90 3.07
N LEU A 71 3.25 0.75 2.41
CA LEU A 71 4.53 0.09 2.19
C LEU A 71 4.83 0.05 0.69
N PRO A 72 5.51 1.08 0.14
CA PRO A 72 5.96 1.08 -1.25
C PRO A 72 6.84 -0.13 -1.56
N ASN A 73 6.67 -0.71 -2.74
CA ASN A 73 7.49 -1.81 -3.22
C ASN A 73 8.11 -1.50 -4.60
N THR A 74 9.04 -2.36 -5.01
CA THR A 74 9.85 -2.22 -6.23
C THR A 74 9.30 -3.03 -7.42
N ALA A 75 8.01 -3.41 -7.40
CA ALA A 75 7.42 -4.20 -8.48
C ALA A 75 7.57 -3.49 -9.84
N GLY A 76 8.10 -4.23 -10.83
CA GLY A 76 8.42 -3.69 -12.15
C GLY A 76 9.82 -3.09 -12.29
N CYS A 77 10.68 -3.18 -11.27
CA CYS A 77 12.10 -2.89 -11.39
C CYS A 77 12.87 -4.17 -11.76
N TYR A 78 13.83 -4.06 -12.69
CA TYR A 78 14.64 -5.21 -13.16
C TYR A 78 16.10 -5.15 -12.72
N ASN A 79 16.53 -4.04 -12.11
CA ASN A 79 17.86 -3.87 -11.55
C ASN A 79 17.81 -2.98 -10.29
N ALA A 80 18.92 -2.94 -9.55
CA ALA A 80 19.03 -2.20 -8.30
C ALA A 80 18.89 -0.67 -8.50
N ALA A 81 19.43 -0.13 -9.60
CA ALA A 81 19.33 1.31 -9.88
C ALA A 81 17.86 1.74 -10.07
N ASP A 82 17.07 0.95 -10.78
CA ASP A 82 15.64 1.16 -10.97
C ASP A 82 14.85 1.04 -9.66
N ALA A 83 15.20 0.05 -8.83
CA ALA A 83 14.59 -0.16 -7.53
C ALA A 83 14.80 1.04 -6.61
N VAL A 84 16.06 1.49 -6.47
CA VAL A 84 16.42 2.67 -5.66
C VAL A 84 15.78 3.93 -6.20
N ARG A 85 15.79 4.15 -7.52
CA ARG A 85 15.12 5.31 -8.13
C ARG A 85 13.62 5.31 -7.85
N THR A 86 12.97 4.15 -7.93
CA THR A 86 11.53 4.03 -7.69
C THR A 86 11.17 4.39 -6.25
N LEU A 87 11.95 3.92 -5.27
CA LEU A 87 11.69 4.21 -3.86
C LEU A 87 12.08 5.63 -3.43
N ARG A 88 12.89 6.35 -4.21
CA ARG A 88 13.11 7.81 -4.01
C ARG A 88 11.93 8.68 -4.44
N LEU A 89 10.99 8.14 -5.22
CA LEU A 89 9.78 8.84 -5.67
C LEU A 89 8.57 8.56 -4.76
N ALA A 90 8.72 7.64 -3.81
CA ALA A 90 7.66 7.14 -2.94
C ALA A 90 7.46 8.01 -1.69
#